data_AF-A0A090VHF1-F1
#
_entry.id   AF-A0A090VHF1-F1
#
_cell.length_a   1.000
_cell.length_b   1.000
_cell.length_c   1.000
_cell.angle_alpha   90.00
_cell.angle_beta   90.00
_cell.angle_gamma   90.00
#
_symmetry.space_group_name_H-M   'P 1'
#
loop_
_entity.id
_entity.type
_entity.pdbx_description
1 polymer ?
#
loop_
_entity_poly.entity_id
_entity_poly.type
_entity_poly.pdbx_seq_one_letter_code
_entity_poly.pdbx_strand_id
1 'polypeptide(L)'
;MGDLITELPITIGFLTIESPPEFENTPKSLTIKEKRDYFSERISKIVTKNFDTSICPELRGKQKVSVQFIINEHGKVAKIKARAPHPSLEKEAERVINLLPQFTPAKQANRPTSIVYNLPIVFTVEE
;
A
#
# COMPACT_ATOMS: atom_id res chain seq x y z
N MET A 1 14.11 13.75 11.65
CA MET A 1 13.18 13.61 10.49
C MET A 1 13.11 12.12 10.21
N GLY A 2 12.15 11.42 10.82
CA GLY A 2 12.16 9.95 10.88
C GLY A 2 12.00 9.29 9.51
N ASP A 3 12.83 8.30 9.24
CA ASP A 3 12.76 7.52 8.01
C ASP A 3 11.55 6.57 8.03
N LEU A 4 10.65 6.74 7.07
CA LEU A 4 9.53 5.80 6.86
C LEU A 4 10.04 4.58 6.09
N ILE A 5 9.88 3.40 6.67
CA ILE A 5 10.21 2.12 6.03
C ILE A 5 8.90 1.35 5.86
N THR A 6 8.45 1.16 4.62
CA THR A 6 7.34 0.22 4.34
C THR A 6 7.93 -1.15 4.07
N GLU A 7 7.59 -2.16 4.87
CA GLU A 7 7.96 -3.56 4.56
C GLU A 7 7.16 -4.04 3.34
N LEU A 8 7.76 -4.90 2.50
CA LEU A 8 7.10 -5.39 1.29
C LEU A 8 5.78 -6.12 1.66
N PRO A 9 4.67 -5.79 0.98
CA PRO A 9 3.36 -6.32 1.31
C PRO A 9 3.25 -7.78 0.89
N ILE A 10 3.23 -8.71 1.86
CA ILE A 10 3.00 -10.13 1.62
C ILE A 10 1.49 -10.37 1.59
N THR A 11 0.92 -10.57 0.40
CA THR A 11 -0.45 -11.07 0.27
C THR A 11 -0.47 -12.30 -0.62
N ILE A 12 -1.05 -13.39 -0.09
CA ILE A 12 -1.13 -14.69 -0.78
C ILE A 12 -1.74 -14.52 -2.19
N GLY A 13 -2.75 -13.67 -2.33
CA GLY A 13 -3.33 -13.32 -3.64
C GLY A 13 -2.32 -12.66 -4.58
N PHE A 14 -1.62 -11.61 -4.15
CA PHE A 14 -0.63 -10.89 -4.96
C PHE A 14 0.56 -11.76 -5.42
N LEU A 15 0.96 -12.75 -4.61
CA LEU A 15 2.05 -13.66 -4.94
C LEU A 15 1.64 -14.79 -5.90
N THR A 16 0.36 -15.18 -5.92
CA THR A 16 -0.14 -16.33 -6.69
C THR A 16 -0.90 -15.95 -7.96
N ILE A 17 -1.33 -14.69 -8.08
CA ILE A 17 -1.97 -14.17 -9.30
C ILE A 17 -1.01 -14.08 -10.47
N GLU A 18 -1.53 -14.36 -11.67
CA GLU A 18 -0.79 -14.38 -12.93
C GLU A 18 -0.15 -13.02 -13.27
N SER A 19 -0.91 -11.92 -13.15
CA SER A 19 -0.41 -10.56 -13.40
C SER A 19 -0.82 -9.60 -12.28
N PRO A 20 0.13 -8.85 -11.67
CA PRO A 20 -0.19 -7.88 -10.62
C PRO A 20 -1.05 -6.72 -11.14
N PRO A 21 -1.68 -5.96 -10.23
CA PRO A 21 -2.17 -4.65 -10.60
C PRO A 21 -1.00 -3.76 -11.04
N GLU A 22 -1.28 -2.85 -11.96
CA GLU A 22 -0.26 -1.99 -12.56
C GLU A 22 -0.72 -0.53 -12.50
N PHE A 23 0.21 0.38 -12.24
CA PHE A 23 -0.02 1.80 -12.50
C PHE A 23 -0.05 2.03 -14.02
N GLU A 24 -0.76 3.05 -14.48
CA GLU A 24 -0.84 3.40 -15.91
C GLU A 24 0.55 3.55 -16.57
N ASN A 25 1.53 4.06 -15.83
CA ASN A 25 2.89 4.30 -16.29
C ASN A 25 3.87 3.13 -16.01
N THR A 26 3.36 1.92 -15.74
CA THR A 26 4.22 0.75 -15.50
C THR A 26 4.98 0.37 -16.77
N PRO A 27 6.32 0.27 -16.75
CA PRO A 27 7.09 -0.06 -17.95
C PRO A 27 6.75 -1.46 -18.47
N LYS A 28 6.41 -1.55 -19.77
CA LYS A 28 5.95 -2.80 -20.40
C LYS A 28 7.02 -3.88 -20.52
N SER A 29 8.30 -3.50 -20.47
CA SER A 29 9.45 -4.40 -20.57
C SER A 29 9.72 -5.21 -19.30
N LEU A 30 9.06 -4.88 -18.18
CA LEU A 30 9.28 -5.54 -16.91
C LEU A 30 8.70 -6.96 -16.90
N THR A 31 9.46 -7.89 -16.31
CA THR A 31 8.98 -9.21 -15.92
C THR A 31 7.88 -9.11 -14.87
N ILE A 32 7.11 -10.18 -14.66
CA ILE A 32 6.02 -10.19 -13.67
C ILE A 32 6.56 -9.91 -12.26
N LYS A 33 7.75 -10.40 -11.93
CA LYS A 33 8.42 -10.10 -10.65
C LYS A 33 8.73 -8.61 -10.54
N GLU A 34 9.40 -8.04 -11.53
CA GLU A 34 9.76 -6.61 -11.52
C GLU A 34 8.52 -5.70 -11.51
N LYS A 35 7.41 -6.11 -12.13
CA LYS A 35 6.13 -5.39 -12.03
C LYS A 35 5.58 -5.37 -10.60
N ARG A 36 5.72 -6.48 -9.86
CA ARG A 36 5.32 -6.53 -8.44
C ARG A 36 6.17 -5.59 -7.58
N ASP A 37 7.47 -5.59 -7.84
CA ASP A 37 8.43 -4.74 -7.14
C ASP A 37 8.14 -3.27 -7.45
N TYR A 38 7.97 -2.92 -8.73
CA TYR A 38 7.60 -1.58 -9.19
C TYR A 38 6.30 -1.11 -8.56
N PHE A 39 5.25 -1.94 -8.57
CA PHE A 39 3.96 -1.60 -7.96
C PHE A 39 4.12 -1.29 -6.46
N SER A 40 4.82 -2.17 -5.72
CA SER A 40 5.02 -2.02 -4.29
C SER A 40 5.86 -0.79 -3.93
N GLU A 41 6.93 -0.53 -4.69
CA GLU A 41 7.77 0.65 -4.52
C GLU A 41 7.00 1.95 -4.77
N ARG A 42 6.15 1.98 -5.80
CA ARG A 42 5.34 3.16 -6.13
C ARG A 42 4.28 3.44 -5.07
N ILE A 43 3.60 2.41 -4.56
CA ILE A 43 2.67 2.55 -3.43
C ILE A 43 3.41 3.10 -2.22
N SER A 44 4.55 2.49 -1.86
CA SER A 44 5.41 2.96 -0.76
C SER A 44 5.75 4.43 -0.90
N LYS A 45 6.26 4.87 -2.06
CA LYS A 45 6.61 6.27 -2.33
C LYS A 45 5.42 7.22 -2.16
N ILE A 46 4.23 6.86 -2.64
CA ILE A 46 3.03 7.68 -2.46
C ILE A 46 2.69 7.80 -0.98
N VAL A 47 2.73 6.69 -0.25
CA VAL A 47 2.42 6.68 1.18
C VAL A 47 3.44 7.50 1.96
N THR A 48 4.74 7.27 1.76
CA THR A 48 5.81 8.04 2.40
C THR A 48 5.70 9.53 2.16
N LYS A 49 5.35 9.94 0.93
CA LYS A 49 5.23 11.35 0.59
C LYS A 49 4.02 12.03 1.25
N ASN A 50 2.95 11.29 1.52
CA ASN A 50 1.67 11.87 1.92
C ASN A 50 1.26 11.58 3.36
N PHE A 51 1.90 10.62 4.04
CA PHE A 51 1.56 10.23 5.40
C PHE A 51 2.17 11.19 6.41
N ASP A 52 1.31 11.86 7.18
CA ASP A 52 1.72 12.78 8.23
C ASP A 52 2.01 12.03 9.55
N THR A 53 3.29 11.92 9.89
CA THR A 53 3.74 11.28 11.14
C THR A 53 3.65 12.20 12.35
N SER A 54 3.36 13.49 12.17
CA SER A 54 3.33 14.48 13.26
C SER A 54 2.00 14.57 14.01
N ILE A 55 0.94 13.90 13.52
CA ILE A 55 -0.43 13.97 14.06
C ILE A 55 -0.63 13.28 15.41
N CYS A 56 0.40 12.59 15.93
CA CYS A 56 0.40 11.94 17.24
C CYS A 56 1.73 12.21 17.96
N PRO A 57 1.97 13.47 18.39
CA PRO A 57 3.23 13.89 18.97
C PRO A 57 3.55 13.25 20.33
N GLU A 58 2.59 12.56 20.95
CA GLU A 58 2.74 11.81 22.19
C GLU A 58 3.40 10.44 22.00
N LEU A 59 3.46 9.91 20.78
CA LEU A 59 4.07 8.62 20.49
C LEU A 59 5.60 8.71 20.54
N ARG A 60 6.26 7.62 20.91
CA ARG A 60 7.73 7.53 21.00
C ARG A 60 8.23 6.21 20.45
N GLY A 61 9.40 6.23 19.83
CA GLY A 61 10.03 5.03 19.27
C GLY A 61 9.32 4.51 18.02
N LYS A 62 9.52 3.21 17.73
CA LYS A 62 9.06 2.57 16.50
C LYS A 62 7.54 2.33 16.52
N GLN A 63 6.84 2.95 15.57
CA GLN A 63 5.41 2.82 15.36
C GLN A 63 5.11 1.97 14.12
N LYS A 64 4.03 1.18 14.18
CA LYS A 64 3.56 0.36 13.06
C LYS A 64 2.07 0.56 12.85
N VAL A 65 1.70 0.99 11.65
CA VAL A 65 0.32 1.05 11.18
C VAL A 65 0.13 -0.07 10.15
N SER A 66 -0.84 -0.94 10.40
CA SER A 66 -1.16 -2.06 9.50
C SER A 66 -2.39 -1.71 8.68
N VAL A 67 -2.22 -1.67 7.37
CA VAL A 67 -3.27 -1.29 6.44
C VAL A 67 -3.62 -2.47 5.55
N GLN A 68 -4.90 -2.74 5.38
CA GLN A 68 -5.42 -3.68 4.40
C GLN A 68 -6.44 -3.00 3.52
N PHE A 69 -6.40 -3.25 2.22
CA PHE A 69 -7.44 -2.80 1.30
C PHE A 69 -7.59 -3.78 0.14
N ILE A 70 -8.70 -3.64 -0.59
CA ILE A 70 -8.97 -4.40 -1.81
C ILE A 70 -8.70 -3.52 -3.01
N ILE A 71 -8.00 -4.04 -4.01
CA ILE A 71 -8.01 -3.50 -5.37
C ILE A 71 -8.97 -4.37 -6.16
N ASN A 72 -10.12 -3.82 -6.57
CA ASN A 72 -11.15 -4.61 -7.21
C ASN A 72 -10.85 -4.92 -8.69
N GLU A 73 -11.73 -5.68 -9.35
CA GLU A 73 -11.63 -6.04 -10.77
C GLU A 73 -11.71 -4.84 -11.73
N HIS A 74 -12.09 -3.65 -11.24
CA HIS A 74 -12.03 -2.39 -11.97
C HIS A 74 -10.77 -1.56 -11.65
N GLY A 75 -9.88 -2.10 -10.81
CA GLY A 75 -8.65 -1.44 -10.37
C GLY A 75 -8.86 -0.32 -9.35
N LYS A 76 -10.05 -0.23 -8.72
CA LYS A 76 -10.35 0.75 -7.68
C LYS A 76 -10.01 0.20 -6.30
N VAL A 77 -9.49 1.07 -5.45
CA VAL A 77 -9.29 0.78 -4.03
C VAL A 77 -10.63 0.77 -3.30
N ALA A 78 -10.86 -0.23 -2.45
CA ALA A 78 -12.08 -0.41 -1.68
C ALA A 78 -11.81 -1.13 -0.36
N LYS A 79 -12.78 -1.08 0.57
CA LYS A 79 -12.77 -1.81 1.86
C LYS A 79 -11.45 -1.63 2.63
N ILE A 80 -11.01 -0.38 2.76
CA ILE A 80 -9.81 -0.03 3.52
C ILE A 80 -10.06 -0.34 5.01
N LYS A 81 -9.08 -0.95 5.64
CA LYS A 81 -9.03 -1.21 7.08
C LYS A 81 -7.65 -0.83 7.58
N ALA A 82 -7.57 0.14 8.49
CA ALA A 82 -6.34 0.49 9.17
C ALA A 82 -6.38 0.00 10.62
N ARG A 83 -5.22 -0.36 11.15
CA ARG A 83 -5.00 -0.62 12.58
C ARG A 83 -3.73 0.06 13.03
N ALA A 84 -3.81 0.91 14.03
CA ALA A 84 -2.68 1.66 14.55
C ALA A 84 -2.69 1.77 16.08
N PRO A 85 -1.59 2.21 16.70
CA PRO A 85 -1.55 2.52 18.14
C PRO A 85 -2.44 3.70 18.55
N HIS A 86 -2.82 4.58 17.60
CA HIS A 86 -3.66 5.74 17.87
C HIS A 86 -4.71 5.94 16.75
N PRO A 87 -5.97 6.27 17.05
CA PRO A 87 -7.04 6.42 16.05
C PRO A 87 -6.77 7.49 14.98
N SER A 88 -6.01 8.55 15.30
CA SER A 88 -5.63 9.55 14.31
C SER A 88 -4.74 8.97 13.20
N LEU A 89 -3.85 8.02 13.54
CA LEU A 89 -3.02 7.33 12.55
C LEU A 89 -3.85 6.38 11.67
N GLU A 90 -4.93 5.80 12.20
CA GLU A 90 -5.85 4.99 11.39
C GLU A 90 -6.55 5.84 10.35
N LYS A 91 -7.09 6.99 10.76
CA LYS A 91 -7.74 7.96 9.86
C LYS A 91 -6.77 8.50 8.81
N GLU A 92 -5.54 8.76 9.20
CA GLU A 92 -4.50 9.24 8.29
C GLU A 92 -4.10 8.18 7.27
N ALA A 93 -3.93 6.93 7.71
CA ALA A 93 -3.69 5.82 6.80
C ALA A 93 -4.83 5.67 5.79
N GLU A 94 -6.09 5.73 6.25
CA GLU A 94 -7.25 5.68 5.35
C GLU A 94 -7.26 6.85 4.36
N ARG A 95 -6.97 8.08 4.80
CA ARG A 95 -6.87 9.25 3.93
C ARG A 95 -5.83 9.03 2.83
N VAL A 96 -4.62 8.63 3.20
CA VAL A 96 -3.50 8.45 2.26
C VAL A 96 -3.78 7.34 1.25
N ILE A 97 -4.39 6.23 1.68
CA ILE A 97 -4.74 5.13 0.78
C ILE A 97 -5.83 5.52 -0.21
N ASN A 98 -6.74 6.42 0.18
CA ASN A 98 -7.72 7.00 -0.75
C ASN A 98 -7.11 7.96 -1.78
N LEU A 99 -5.85 8.39 -1.63
CA LEU A 99 -5.13 9.17 -2.65
C LEU A 99 -4.53 8.30 -3.76
N LEU A 100 -4.55 6.98 -3.59
CA LEU A 100 -4.06 6.07 -4.60
C LEU A 100 -4.89 6.21 -5.90
N PRO A 101 -4.24 6.20 -7.07
CA PRO A 101 -4.96 6.31 -8.33
C PRO A 101 -5.75 5.02 -8.60
N GLN A 102 -6.60 5.07 -9.62
CA GLN A 102 -7.14 3.85 -10.20
C GLN A 102 -6.01 3.08 -10.91
N PHE A 103 -6.00 1.76 -10.74
CA PHE A 103 -5.01 0.85 -11.32
C PHE A 103 -5.56 0.12 -12.54
N THR A 104 -4.65 -0.48 -13.32
CA THR A 104 -5.01 -1.65 -14.11
C THR A 104 -5.20 -2.82 -13.15
N PRO A 105 -6.34 -3.54 -13.19
CA PRO A 105 -6.62 -4.62 -12.24
C PRO A 105 -5.66 -5.79 -12.43
N ALA A 106 -5.44 -6.55 -11.35
CA ALA A 106 -4.76 -7.83 -11.43
C ALA A 106 -5.52 -8.79 -12.34
N LYS A 107 -4.80 -9.76 -12.92
CA LYS A 107 -5.41 -10.81 -13.74
C LYS A 107 -5.08 -12.19 -13.19
N GLN A 108 -6.07 -13.08 -13.27
CA GLN A 108 -5.94 -14.51 -13.02
C GLN A 108 -6.68 -15.26 -14.11
N ALA A 109 -6.02 -16.22 -14.75
CA ALA A 109 -6.60 -16.98 -15.88
C ALA A 109 -7.17 -16.04 -16.96
N ASN A 110 -6.40 -15.00 -17.30
CA ASN A 110 -6.77 -13.92 -18.23
C ASN A 110 -8.03 -13.09 -17.84
N ARG A 111 -8.56 -13.21 -16.62
CA ARG A 111 -9.71 -12.42 -16.16
C ARG A 111 -9.31 -11.39 -15.10
N PRO A 112 -9.80 -10.14 -15.18
CA PRO A 112 -9.64 -9.15 -14.11
C PRO A 112 -10.15 -9.72 -12.78
N THR A 113 -9.35 -9.61 -11.73
CA THR A 113 -9.64 -10.22 -10.43
C THR A 113 -9.34 -9.25 -9.29
N SER A 114 -10.26 -9.19 -8.33
CA SER A 114 -10.07 -8.50 -7.06
C SER A 114 -8.91 -9.11 -6.26
N ILE A 115 -8.04 -8.29 -5.69
CA ILE A 115 -6.99 -8.74 -4.76
C ILE A 115 -7.06 -7.99 -3.44
N VAL A 116 -6.65 -8.66 -2.37
CA VAL A 116 -6.35 -8.02 -1.09
C VAL A 116 -4.90 -7.57 -1.11
N TYR A 117 -4.61 -6.40 -0.54
CA TYR A 117 -3.27 -5.85 -0.40
C TYR A 117 -3.06 -5.41 1.05
N ASN A 118 -1.97 -5.88 1.67
CA ASN A 118 -1.63 -5.60 3.06
C ASN A 118 -0.37 -4.74 3.13
N LEU A 119 -0.47 -3.45 3.43
CA LEU A 119 0.64 -2.52 3.52
C LEU A 119 0.98 -2.20 4.99
N PRO A 120 2.15 -2.62 5.49
CA PRO A 120 2.67 -2.13 6.76
C PRO A 120 3.37 -0.77 6.54
N ILE A 121 2.97 0.22 7.32
CA ILE A 121 3.58 1.55 7.38
C ILE A 121 4.33 1.63 8.71
N VAL A 122 5.66 1.74 8.66
CA VAL A 122 6.51 1.74 9.86
C VAL A 122 7.37 2.99 9.87
N PHE A 123 7.24 3.80 10.93
CA PHE A 123 8.05 4.99 11.17
C PHE A 123 8.57 4.98 12.60
N THR A 124 9.59 5.80 12.85
CA THR A 124 10.09 6.07 14.19
C THR A 124 9.77 7.52 14.55
N VAL A 125 9.21 7.73 15.72
CA VAL A 125 9.08 9.07 16.31
C VAL A 125 10.30 9.28 17.20
N GLU A 126 11.15 10.24 16.80
CA GLU A 126 12.32 10.67 17.58
C GLU A 126 11.87 11.19 18.95
N GLU A 127 12.69 10.96 19.99
CA GLU A 127 12.37 11.34 21.38
C GLU A 127 12.27 12.84 21.61
#